data_AF-A0A2U1P161-F1
#
_entry.id   AF-A0A2U1P161-F1
#
_cell.length_a   1.000
_cell.length_b   1.000
_cell.length_c   1.000
_cell.angle_alpha   90.00
_cell.angle_beta   90.00
_cell.angle_gamma   90.00
#
_symmetry.space_group_name_H-M   'P 1'
#
loop_
_entity.id
_entity.type
_entity.pdbx_description
1 polymer ?
#
loop_
_entity_poly.entity_id
_entity_poly.type
_entity_poly.pdbx_seq_one_letter_code
_entity_poly.pdbx_strand_id
1 'polypeptide(L)'
;MSQANWEADKMLDVYIHDYLVKRDLKASAQAFQAEGKVSSDPVAIDAPGGFLFEWWSVFWDIFIARTNEKHSEVAASYIEANWEADKMLDVYIHDYLVKRDLKASAQAFQAEGKVSSDPVAIDAPGGFLFEWWSVFWDIFIARTNEKHSEVAASYIEVIFETGLL
;
A
#
# COMPACT_ATOMS: atom_id res chain seq x y z
N MET A 1 15.82 -11.04 -9.30
CA MET A 1 14.64 -10.19 -9.05
C MET A 1 14.16 -9.68 -10.40
N SER A 2 12.87 -9.82 -10.71
CA SER A 2 12.27 -9.29 -11.94
C SER A 2 12.30 -7.76 -11.94
N GLN A 3 12.38 -7.14 -13.11
CA GLN A 3 12.29 -5.68 -13.28
C GLN A 3 11.03 -5.11 -12.60
N ALA A 4 9.92 -5.84 -12.65
CA ALA A 4 8.64 -5.47 -12.04
C ALA A 4 8.72 -5.35 -10.50
N ASN A 5 9.39 -6.29 -9.81
CA ASN A 5 9.54 -6.22 -8.35
C ASN A 5 10.37 -5.02 -7.91
N TRP A 6 11.38 -4.65 -8.69
CA TRP A 6 12.22 -3.47 -8.42
C TRP A 6 11.46 -2.15 -8.63
N GLU A 7 10.53 -2.11 -9.57
CA GLU A 7 9.67 -0.94 -9.77
C GLU A 7 8.59 -0.84 -8.72
N ALA A 8 7.94 -1.95 -8.35
CA ALA A 8 6.96 -1.99 -7.27
C ALA A 8 7.57 -1.50 -5.95
N ASP A 9 8.77 -1.97 -5.65
CA ASP A 9 9.61 -1.54 -4.54
C ASP A 9 9.76 -0.01 -4.48
N LYS A 10 10.35 0.58 -5.51
CA LYS A 10 10.56 2.04 -5.57
C LYS A 10 9.27 2.84 -5.50
N MET A 11 8.22 2.36 -6.14
CA MET A 11 6.94 3.06 -6.14
C MET A 11 6.30 3.04 -4.75
N LEU A 12 6.39 1.91 -4.03
CA LEU A 12 5.93 1.86 -2.65
C LEU A 12 6.67 2.87 -1.77
N ASP A 13 7.99 2.98 -1.92
CA ASP A 13 8.79 3.97 -1.18
C ASP A 13 8.30 5.39 -1.44
N VAL A 14 8.04 5.77 -2.69
CA VAL A 14 7.53 7.11 -3.02
C VAL A 14 6.15 7.36 -2.38
N TYR A 15 5.26 6.37 -2.42
CA TYR A 15 3.93 6.51 -1.83
C TYR A 15 3.91 6.46 -0.30
N ILE A 16 4.84 5.75 0.35
CA ILE A 16 5.04 5.83 1.80
C ILE A 16 5.55 7.22 2.18
N HIS A 17 6.51 7.78 1.43
CA HIS A 17 6.98 9.14 1.69
C HIS A 17 5.85 10.17 1.55
N ASP A 18 5.05 10.10 0.49
CA ASP A 18 3.87 10.94 0.31
C ASP A 18 2.88 10.84 1.47
N TYR A 19 2.63 9.62 1.96
CA TYR A 19 1.81 9.37 3.14
C TYR A 19 2.35 10.08 4.40
N LEU A 20 3.66 9.97 4.66
CA LEU A 20 4.31 10.64 5.80
C LEU A 20 4.17 12.17 5.70
N VAL A 21 4.36 12.74 4.50
CA VAL A 21 4.22 14.18 4.26
C VAL A 21 2.78 14.64 4.47
N LYS A 22 1.79 13.91 3.93
CA LYS A 22 0.36 14.27 4.04
C LYS A 22 -0.17 14.19 5.48
N ARG A 23 0.44 13.36 6.35
CA ARG A 23 0.12 13.29 7.79
C ARG A 23 0.93 14.25 8.66
N ASP A 24 1.68 15.16 8.06
CA ASP A 24 2.58 16.13 8.73
C ASP A 24 3.70 15.47 9.57
N LEU A 25 4.10 14.25 9.22
CA LEU A 25 5.15 13.48 9.89
C LEU A 25 6.54 13.84 9.30
N LYS A 26 6.97 15.07 9.56
CA LYS A 26 8.13 15.68 8.91
C LYS A 26 9.45 14.99 9.28
N ALA A 27 9.62 14.58 10.53
CA ALA A 27 10.86 13.91 10.95
C ALA A 27 10.97 12.53 10.30
N SER A 28 9.86 11.81 10.25
CA SER A 28 9.75 10.50 9.61
C SER A 28 10.01 10.57 8.12
N ALA A 29 9.38 11.52 7.42
CA ALA A 29 9.56 11.72 5.98
C ALA A 29 11.02 12.04 5.63
N GLN A 30 11.67 12.93 6.40
CA GLN A 30 13.07 13.30 6.20
C GLN A 30 14.03 12.13 6.43
N ALA A 31 13.83 11.38 7.52
CA ALA A 31 14.63 10.20 7.82
C ALA A 31 14.49 9.16 6.70
N PHE A 32 13.25 8.91 6.26
CA PHE A 32 12.96 7.94 5.21
C PHE A 32 13.54 8.34 3.85
N GLN A 33 13.43 9.61 3.47
CA GLN A 33 14.04 10.12 2.24
C GLN A 33 15.56 9.95 2.25
N ALA A 34 16.23 10.23 3.37
CA ALA A 34 17.68 10.12 3.49
C ALA A 34 18.17 8.66 3.54
N GLU A 35 17.49 7.80 4.30
CA GLU A 35 17.89 6.41 4.55
C GLU A 35 17.48 5.49 3.39
N GLY A 36 16.25 5.63 2.90
CA GLY A 36 15.68 4.85 1.79
C GLY A 36 16.08 5.34 0.40
N LYS A 37 16.73 6.52 0.30
CA LYS A 37 17.05 7.19 -0.98
C LYS A 37 15.82 7.35 -1.88
N VAL A 38 14.68 7.65 -1.26
CA VAL A 38 13.40 7.78 -1.93
C VAL A 38 13.44 8.95 -2.90
N SER A 39 12.89 8.77 -4.10
CA SER A 39 12.82 9.86 -5.08
C SER A 39 11.93 11.00 -4.56
N SER A 40 12.33 12.24 -4.84
CA SER A 40 11.50 13.43 -4.62
C SER A 40 10.58 13.74 -5.79
N ASP A 41 10.54 12.87 -6.80
CA ASP A 41 9.66 13.04 -7.95
C ASP A 41 8.19 13.05 -7.51
N PRO A 42 7.31 13.82 -8.18
CA PRO A 42 5.89 13.80 -7.90
C PRO A 42 5.33 12.37 -8.01
N VAL A 43 4.45 11.99 -7.08
CA VAL A 43 3.71 10.72 -7.15
C VAL A 43 2.98 10.60 -8.49
N ALA A 44 3.02 9.42 -9.10
CA ALA A 44 2.36 9.16 -10.39
C ALA A 44 0.82 9.28 -10.29
N ILE A 45 0.28 9.07 -9.10
CA ILE A 45 -1.14 9.26 -8.77
C ILE A 45 -1.19 10.09 -7.50
N ASP A 46 -1.55 11.37 -7.62
CA ASP A 46 -1.77 12.25 -6.47
C ASP A 46 -3.25 12.23 -6.09
N ALA A 47 -3.55 11.60 -4.96
CA ALA A 47 -4.89 11.56 -4.38
C ALA A 47 -4.95 12.51 -3.16
N PRO A 48 -6.06 13.23 -2.92
CA PRO A 48 -6.16 14.18 -1.82
C PRO A 48 -5.80 13.59 -0.44
N GLY A 49 -6.20 12.34 -0.17
CA GLY A 49 -5.88 11.63 1.08
C GLY A 49 -4.55 10.87 1.07
N GLY A 50 -3.84 10.85 -0.05
CA GLY A 50 -2.68 10.00 -0.30
C GLY A 50 -3.08 8.67 -0.92
N PHE A 51 -2.48 8.34 -2.06
CA PHE A 51 -2.91 7.17 -2.84
C PHE A 51 -2.75 5.85 -2.08
N LEU A 52 -1.65 5.69 -1.32
CA LEU A 52 -1.42 4.50 -0.50
C LEU A 52 -2.51 4.28 0.53
N PHE A 53 -2.94 5.36 1.17
CA PHE A 53 -3.98 5.32 2.20
C PHE A 53 -5.35 4.94 1.62
N GLU A 54 -5.73 5.57 0.51
CA GLU A 54 -6.99 5.28 -0.16
C GLU A 54 -7.01 3.84 -0.70
N TRP A 55 -5.91 3.39 -1.32
CA TRP A 55 -5.75 2.01 -1.77
C TRP A 55 -5.83 1.02 -0.61
N TRP A 56 -5.11 1.30 0.50
CA TRP A 56 -5.10 0.45 1.68
C TRP A 56 -6.48 0.34 2.31
N SER A 57 -7.23 1.44 2.41
CA SER A 57 -8.57 1.45 2.99
C SER A 57 -9.51 0.52 2.23
N VAL A 58 -9.53 0.63 0.89
CA VAL A 58 -10.33 -0.26 0.03
C VAL A 58 -9.86 -1.72 0.13
N PHE A 59 -8.54 -1.94 0.13
CA PHE A 59 -7.97 -3.27 0.29
C PHE A 59 -8.39 -3.91 1.62
N TRP A 60 -8.28 -3.16 2.72
CA TRP A 60 -8.57 -3.63 4.06
C TRP A 60 -10.05 -3.99 4.22
N ASP A 61 -10.96 -3.14 3.72
CA ASP A 61 -12.40 -3.42 3.73
C ASP A 61 -12.74 -4.75 3.02
N ILE A 62 -12.15 -4.97 1.83
CA ILE A 62 -12.33 -6.21 1.07
C ILE A 62 -11.69 -7.40 1.80
N PHE A 63 -10.50 -7.20 2.38
CA PHE A 63 -9.76 -8.23 3.09
C PHE A 63 -10.56 -8.73 4.30
N ILE A 64 -11.09 -7.82 5.12
CA ILE A 64 -11.94 -8.15 6.27
C ILE A 64 -13.22 -8.85 5.82
N ALA A 65 -13.92 -8.32 4.82
CA ALA A 65 -15.14 -8.95 4.30
C ALA A 65 -14.91 -10.38 3.81
N ARG A 66 -13.74 -10.66 3.19
CA ARG A 66 -13.38 -11.98 2.65
C ARG A 66 -12.84 -12.94 3.72
N THR A 67 -12.28 -12.44 4.82
CA THR A 67 -11.62 -13.25 5.85
C THR A 67 -12.51 -13.48 7.07
N ASN A 68 -13.46 -12.58 7.37
CA ASN A 68 -14.43 -12.75 8.45
C ASN A 68 -15.32 -14.00 8.30
N GLU A 69 -15.56 -14.50 7.08
CA GLU A 69 -16.26 -15.78 6.89
C GLU A 69 -15.45 -17.02 7.35
N LYS A 70 -14.13 -16.89 7.55
CA LYS A 70 -13.20 -17.99 7.84
C LYS A 70 -12.57 -17.92 9.24
N HIS A 71 -12.71 -16.81 9.94
CA HIS A 71 -12.19 -16.63 11.30
C HIS A 71 -13.31 -16.81 12.34
N SER A 72 -12.97 -17.31 13.53
CA SER A 72 -13.95 -17.40 14.62
C SER A 72 -14.48 -16.01 14.95
N GLU A 73 -15.76 -15.89 15.33
CA GLU A 73 -16.46 -14.65 15.70
C GLU A 73 -15.62 -13.73 16.61
N VAL A 74 -14.81 -14.33 17.49
CA VAL A 74 -13.90 -13.61 18.39
C VAL A 74 -12.78 -12.90 17.62
N ALA A 75 -12.10 -13.57 16.69
CA ALA A 75 -11.01 -12.97 15.91
C ALA A 75 -11.51 -11.88 14.94
N ALA A 76 -12.68 -12.10 14.32
CA ALA A 76 -13.35 -11.08 13.51
C ALA A 76 -13.72 -9.85 14.35
N SER A 77 -14.27 -10.04 15.55
CA SER A 77 -14.63 -8.94 16.46
C SER A 77 -13.41 -8.16 16.98
N TYR A 78 -12.25 -8.78 17.20
CA TYR A 78 -11.03 -8.09 17.60
C TYR A 78 -10.47 -7.20 16.48
N ILE A 79 -10.59 -7.64 15.22
CA ILE A 79 -10.13 -6.89 14.06
C ILE A 79 -11.11 -5.74 13.73
N GLU A 80 -12.42 -5.98 13.80
CA GLU A 80 -13.44 -4.95 13.58
C GLU A 80 -13.52 -3.90 14.69
N ALA A 81 -13.38 -4.28 15.96
CA ALA A 81 -13.63 -3.38 17.08
C ALA A 81 -12.44 -2.49 17.45
N ASN A 82 -11.22 -2.83 17.04
CA ASN A 82 -10.01 -2.21 17.60
C ASN A 82 -9.08 -1.56 16.57
N TRP A 83 -9.21 -1.88 15.28
CA TRP A 83 -8.21 -1.54 14.26
C TRP A 83 -8.80 -0.81 13.05
N GLU A 84 -8.88 0.51 13.16
CA GLU A 84 -9.15 1.42 12.04
C GLU A 84 -8.10 1.20 10.93
N ALA A 85 -8.52 1.27 9.65
CA ALA A 85 -7.64 1.05 8.50
C ALA A 85 -6.35 1.90 8.55
N ASP A 86 -6.46 3.15 9.04
CA ASP A 86 -5.36 4.07 9.30
C ASP A 86 -4.29 3.48 10.23
N LYS A 87 -4.72 2.94 11.38
CA LYS A 87 -3.81 2.37 12.39
C LYS A 87 -3.15 1.10 11.88
N MET A 88 -3.86 0.31 11.08
CA MET A 88 -3.28 -0.87 10.46
C MET A 88 -2.22 -0.51 9.43
N LEU A 89 -2.49 0.50 8.60
CA LEU A 89 -1.51 0.98 7.64
C LEU A 89 -0.24 1.45 8.34
N ASP A 90 -0.38 2.20 9.43
CA ASP A 90 0.76 2.66 10.24
C ASP A 90 1.63 1.49 10.73
N VAL A 91 1.01 0.46 11.31
CA VAL A 91 1.74 -0.71 11.81
C VAL A 91 2.46 -1.45 10.68
N TYR A 92 1.83 -1.58 9.50
CA TYR A 92 2.45 -2.24 8.36
C TYR A 92 3.51 -1.40 7.64
N ILE A 93 3.41 -0.07 7.64
CA ILE A 93 4.48 0.82 7.18
C ILE A 93 5.67 0.70 8.14
N HIS A 94 5.45 0.68 9.45
CA HIS A 94 6.53 0.48 10.41
C HIS A 94 7.23 -0.88 10.22
N ASP A 95 6.46 -1.97 10.06
CA ASP A 95 6.98 -3.31 9.74
C ASP A 95 7.84 -3.31 8.47
N TYR A 96 7.36 -2.63 7.42
CA TYR A 96 8.10 -2.45 6.18
C TYR A 96 9.45 -1.75 6.38
N LEU A 97 9.48 -0.65 7.14
CA LEU A 97 10.72 0.08 7.45
C LEU A 97 11.72 -0.81 8.21
N VAL A 98 11.25 -1.58 9.19
CA VAL A 98 12.08 -2.50 9.96
C VAL A 98 12.64 -3.62 9.09
N LYS A 99 11.82 -4.25 8.24
CA LYS A 99 12.26 -5.35 7.35
C LYS A 99 13.28 -4.90 6.31
N ARG A 100 13.32 -3.60 5.99
CA ARG A 100 14.30 -3.00 5.08
C ARG A 100 15.56 -2.46 5.75
N ASP A 101 15.70 -2.69 7.06
CA ASP A 101 16.79 -2.17 7.87
C ASP A 101 16.83 -0.62 7.94
N LEU A 102 15.69 0.05 7.70
CA LEU A 102 15.54 1.50 7.77
C LEU A 102 15.24 1.95 9.22
N LYS A 103 16.23 1.74 10.09
CA LYS A 103 16.09 1.88 11.54
C LYS A 103 15.78 3.31 11.97
N ALA A 104 16.41 4.31 11.36
CA ALA A 104 16.18 5.71 11.74
C ALA A 104 14.75 6.14 11.36
N SER A 105 14.31 5.73 10.17
CA SER A 105 12.97 5.98 9.65
C SER A 105 11.90 5.32 10.52
N ALA A 106 12.09 4.04 10.88
CA ALA A 106 11.17 3.30 11.74
C ALA A 106 11.02 3.95 13.12
N GLN A 107 12.14 4.35 13.74
CA GLN A 107 12.12 5.01 15.05
C GLN A 107 11.43 6.37 15.02
N ALA A 108 11.73 7.19 14.00
CA ALA A 108 11.08 8.48 13.83
C ALA A 108 9.57 8.31 13.63
N PHE A 109 9.18 7.37 12.77
CA PHE A 109 7.77 7.10 12.48
C PHE A 109 7.01 6.57 13.69
N GLN A 110 7.60 5.66 14.45
CA GLN A 110 7.00 5.15 15.68
C GLN A 110 6.75 6.27 16.70
N ALA A 111 7.72 7.17 16.88
CA ALA A 111 7.62 8.27 17.83
C ALA A 111 6.62 9.35 17.38
N GLU A 112 6.64 9.72 16.10
CA GLU A 112 5.84 10.83 15.54
C GLU A 112 4.40 10.40 15.26
N GLY A 113 4.21 9.23 14.65
CA GLY A 113 2.91 8.65 14.30
C GLY A 113 2.19 7.97 15.47
N LYS A 114 2.86 7.82 16.63
CA LYS A 114 2.37 7.03 17.78
C LYS A 114 1.95 5.62 17.38
N VAL A 115 2.71 5.02 16.48
CA VAL A 115 2.43 3.69 15.92
C VAL A 115 2.51 2.66 17.05
N SER A 116 1.53 1.76 17.11
CA SER A 116 1.55 0.70 18.12
C SER A 116 2.79 -0.18 17.97
N SER A 117 3.35 -0.61 19.11
CA SER A 117 4.41 -1.62 19.16
C SER A 117 3.87 -3.06 19.10
N ASP A 118 2.55 -3.22 19.00
CA ASP A 118 1.92 -4.52 18.90
C ASP A 118 2.44 -5.28 17.66
N PRO A 119 2.59 -6.61 17.74
CA PRO A 119 2.96 -7.41 16.59
C PRO A 119 1.93 -7.25 15.46
N VAL A 120 2.41 -7.20 14.22
CA VAL A 120 1.54 -7.20 13.03
C VAL A 120 0.57 -8.38 13.10
N ALA A 121 -0.69 -8.11 12.72
CA ALA A 121 -1.73 -9.15 12.69
C ALA A 121 -1.37 -10.30 11.75
N ILE A 122 -0.70 -9.97 10.64
CA ILE A 122 -0.22 -10.91 9.64
C ILE A 122 1.24 -10.57 9.36
N ASP A 123 2.15 -11.42 9.85
CA ASP A 123 3.57 -11.30 9.56
C ASP A 123 3.93 -12.11 8.31
N ALA A 124 4.26 -11.40 7.23
CA ALA A 124 4.74 -12.00 5.99
C ALA A 124 6.26 -11.80 5.86
N PRO A 125 7.03 -12.79 5.35
CA PRO A 125 8.49 -12.68 5.26
C PRO A 125 8.99 -11.42 4.54
N GLY A 126 8.31 -10.99 3.47
CA GLY A 126 8.66 -9.78 2.71
C GLY A 126 8.03 -8.49 3.22
N GLY A 127 7.19 -8.56 4.26
CA GLY A 127 6.34 -7.46 4.73
C GLY A 127 4.98 -7.50 4.02
N PHE A 128 3.89 -7.58 4.80
CA PHE A 128 2.55 -7.78 4.27
C PHE A 128 2.14 -6.67 3.29
N LEU A 129 2.42 -5.41 3.63
CA LEU A 129 2.15 -4.27 2.75
C LEU A 129 2.89 -4.39 1.41
N PHE A 130 4.17 -4.77 1.43
CA PHE A 130 4.99 -4.89 0.22
C PHE A 130 4.52 -6.03 -0.69
N GLU A 131 4.16 -7.17 -0.12
CA GLU A 131 3.69 -8.32 -0.90
C GLU A 131 2.39 -7.98 -1.63
N TRP A 132 1.42 -7.37 -0.94
CA TRP A 132 0.16 -6.95 -1.59
C TRP A 132 0.33 -5.79 -2.55
N TRP A 133 1.19 -4.83 -2.21
CA TRP A 133 1.53 -3.75 -3.12
C TRP A 133 2.17 -4.27 -4.42
N SER A 134 3.07 -5.24 -4.32
CA SER A 134 3.71 -5.84 -5.50
C SER A 134 2.69 -6.50 -6.43
N VAL A 135 1.73 -7.25 -5.88
CA VAL A 135 0.63 -7.84 -6.65
C VAL A 135 -0.24 -6.77 -7.31
N PHE A 136 -0.58 -5.72 -6.56
CA PHE A 136 -1.32 -4.58 -7.11
C PHE A 136 -0.56 -3.92 -8.26
N TRP A 137 0.73 -3.66 -8.07
CA TRP A 137 1.59 -2.99 -9.05
C TRP A 137 1.73 -3.83 -10.32
N ASP A 138 1.91 -5.14 -10.20
CA ASP A 138 1.95 -6.05 -11.34
C ASP A 138 0.67 -6.00 -12.17
N ILE A 139 -0.50 -6.00 -11.52
CA ILE A 139 -1.80 -5.89 -12.19
C ILE A 139 -1.98 -4.50 -12.81
N PHE A 140 -1.57 -3.45 -12.10
CA PHE A 140 -1.65 -2.07 -12.57
C PHE A 140 -0.81 -1.87 -13.83
N ILE A 141 0.45 -2.32 -13.81
CA ILE A 141 1.35 -2.29 -14.95
C ILE A 141 0.83 -3.17 -16.09
N ALA A 142 0.33 -4.38 -15.82
CA ALA A 142 -0.25 -5.22 -16.87
C ALA A 142 -1.40 -4.51 -17.59
N ARG A 143 -2.31 -3.88 -16.84
CA ARG A 143 -3.47 -3.16 -17.40
C ARG A 143 -3.11 -1.84 -18.07
N THR A 144 -2.06 -1.16 -17.63
CA THR A 144 -1.62 0.12 -18.21
C THR A 144 -0.68 -0.08 -19.39
N ASN A 145 0.17 -1.10 -19.38
CA ASN A 145 0.93 -1.54 -20.54
C ASN A 145 0.02 -2.13 -21.63
N GLU A 146 -1.05 -2.86 -21.27
CA GLU A 146 -2.10 -3.24 -22.23
C GLU A 146 -2.85 -2.02 -22.78
N LYS A 147 -2.95 -0.91 -22.05
CA LYS A 147 -3.57 0.34 -22.56
C LYS A 147 -2.64 1.20 -23.43
N HIS A 148 -1.36 0.83 -23.55
CA HIS A 148 -0.53 1.23 -24.69
C HIS A 148 -0.63 0.27 -25.87
N SER A 149 -1.38 -0.83 -25.73
CA SER A 149 -1.79 -1.67 -26.86
C SER A 149 -3.21 -1.27 -27.27
N GLU A 150 -3.38 -0.81 -28.49
CA GLU A 150 -4.66 -0.43 -29.13
C GLU A 150 -5.76 -1.53 -29.08
N VAL A 151 -5.42 -2.72 -28.57
CA VAL A 151 -6.26 -3.92 -28.55
C VAL A 151 -7.31 -3.90 -27.44
N ALA A 152 -7.08 -3.27 -26.28
CA ALA A 152 -8.09 -3.22 -25.21
C ALA A 152 -9.24 -2.23 -25.51
N ALA A 153 -8.98 -1.20 -26.32
CA ALA A 153 -9.99 -0.23 -26.76
C ALA A 153 -11.02 -0.87 -27.70
N SER A 154 -10.59 -1.79 -28.57
CA SER A 154 -11.49 -2.46 -29.52
C SER A 154 -12.47 -3.42 -28.87
N TYR A 155 -12.13 -4.05 -27.73
CA TYR A 155 -13.09 -4.89 -27.01
C TYR A 155 -14.20 -4.09 -26.31
N ILE A 156 -13.90 -2.87 -25.85
CA ILE A 156 -14.91 -1.98 -25.26
C ILE A 156 -15.80 -1.38 -26.35
N GLU A 157 -15.24 -1.00 -27.51
CA GLU A 157 -16.04 -0.58 -28.67
C GLU A 157 -16.95 -1.70 -29.19
N VAL A 158 -16.45 -2.93 -29.33
CA VAL A 158 -17.27 -4.06 -29.80
C VAL A 158 -18.42 -4.36 -28.85
N ILE A 159 -18.24 -4.24 -27.54
CA ILE A 159 -19.31 -4.45 -26.55
C ILE A 159 -20.36 -3.32 -26.61
N PHE A 160 -19.96 -2.07 -26.89
CA PHE A 160 -20.89 -0.95 -27.09
C PHE A 160 -21.60 -0.99 -28.46
N GLU A 161 -20.94 -1.47 -29.51
CA GLU A 161 -21.53 -1.58 -30.85
C GLU A 161 -22.45 -2.80 -31.03
N THR A 162 -22.18 -3.91 -30.32
CA THR A 162 -22.97 -5.14 -30.46
C THR A 162 -24.21 -5.22 -29.56
N GLY A 163 -24.46 -4.20 -28.73
CA GLY A 163 -25.74 -4.04 -28.03
C GLY A 163 -26.14 -5.22 -27.16
N LEU A 164 -25.21 -5.76 -26.35
CA LEU A 164 -25.51 -6.76 -25.32
C LEU A 164 -25.57 -6.13 -23.92
N LEU A 165 -26.45 -5.13 -23.80
CA LEU A 165 -27.22 -4.81 -22.59
C LEU A 165 -28.66 -4.51 -23.01
#